data_AF-A0A2V6GFK1-F1
#
_entry.id   AF-A0A2V6GFK1-F1
#
_cell.length_a   1.000
_cell.length_b   1.000
_cell.length_c   1.000
_cell.angle_alpha   90.00
_cell.angle_beta   90.00
_cell.angle_gamma   90.00
#
_symmetry.space_group_name_H-M   'P 1'
#
loop_
_entity.id
_entity.type
_entity.pdbx_description
1 polymer ?
#
loop_
_entity_poly.entity_id
_entity_poly.type
_entity_poly.pdbx_seq_one_letter_code
_entity_poly.pdbx_strand_id
1 'polypeptide(L)' 'YSNVLLWIDKTSGALMRLEGYDWNGQLAKRFEVVSAQKIDNRWFLKQMRIEELHPGTNKVQSRTYLEIKK' A
#
# COMPACT_ATOMS: atom_id res chain seq x y z
N TYR A 1 8.44 7.61 -9.97
CA TYR A 1 7.68 8.40 -8.98
C TYR A 1 8.53 9.60 -8.58
N SER A 2 7.92 10.76 -8.38
CA SER A 2 8.59 11.97 -7.90
C SER A 2 8.58 12.05 -6.37
N ASN A 3 7.48 11.60 -5.75
CA ASN A 3 7.23 11.65 -4.31
C ASN A 3 6.55 10.36 -3.85
N VAL A 4 6.78 10.00 -2.59
CA VAL A 4 6.14 8.85 -1.94
C VAL A 4 5.64 9.28 -0.56
N LEU A 5 4.38 8.98 -0.26
CA LEU A 5 3.79 9.16 1.07
C LEU A 5 3.62 7.79 1.73
N LEU A 6 4.16 7.66 2.94
CA LEU A 6 4.14 6.43 3.72
C LEU A 6 3.36 6.65 5.02
N TRP A 7 2.44 5.73 5.29
CA TRP A 7 1.78 5.64 6.59
C TRP A 7 2.33 4.41 7.30
N ILE A 8 2.94 4.65 8.45
CA ILE A 8 3.52 3.61 9.31
C ILE A 8 2.80 3.68 10.66
N ASP A 9 2.41 2.54 11.19
CA ASP A 9 1.89 2.45 12.55
C ASP A 9 2.99 2.82 13.56
N LYS A 10 2.69 3.78 14.43
CA LYS A 10 3.68 4.37 15.34
C LYS A 10 4.22 3.37 16.37
N THR A 11 3.42 2.39 16.75
CA THR A 11 3.77 1.46 17.84
C THR A 11 4.55 0.27 17.32
N SER A 12 4.12 -0.32 16.20
CA SER A 12 4.67 -1.55 15.64
C SER A 12 5.67 -1.33 14.51
N GLY A 13 5.69 -0.15 13.89
CA GLY A 13 6.47 0.10 12.68
C GLY A 13 5.89 -0.57 11.43
N ALA A 14 4.69 -1.15 11.51
CA ALA A 14 4.06 -1.82 10.38
C ALA A 14 3.64 -0.81 9.29
N LEU A 15 3.97 -1.11 8.03
CA LEU A 15 3.50 -0.34 6.87
C LEU A 15 1.99 -0.52 6.73
N MET A 16 1.25 0.59 6.68
CA MET A 16 -0.21 0.60 6.53
C MET A 16 -0.64 0.96 5.11
N ARG A 17 0.01 1.99 4.53
CA ARG A 17 -0.28 2.48 3.19
C ARG A 17 0.96 3.13 2.57
N LEU A 18 1.05 3.06 1.25
CA LEU A 18 2.00 3.79 0.43
C LEU A 18 1.26 4.43 -0.74
N GLU A 19 1.53 5.70 -1.00
CA GLU A 19 1.07 6.40 -2.20
C GLU A 19 2.26 6.93 -2.99
N GLY A 20 2.33 6.58 -4.28
CA GLY A 20 3.37 7.02 -5.19
C GLY A 20 2.81 8.02 -6.19
N TYR A 21 3.42 9.20 -6.25
CA TYR A 21 3.02 10.29 -7.13
C TYR A 21 3.96 10.39 -8.33
N ASP A 22 3.42 10.72 -9.50
CA ASP A 22 4.20 10.95 -10.73
C ASP A 22 4.85 12.34 -10.75
N TRP A 23 5.57 12.68 -11.83
CA TRP A 23 6.25 13.96 -11.97
C TRP A 23 5.30 15.18 -12.06
N ASN A 24 4.02 14.96 -12.31
CA ASN A 24 2.98 15.98 -12.28
C ASN A 24 2.31 16.09 -10.89
N GLY A 25 2.80 15.36 -9.89
CA GLY A 25 2.23 15.31 -8.54
C GLY A 25 0.92 14.52 -8.45
N GLN A 26 0.59 13.70 -9.46
CA GLN A 26 -0.65 12.94 -9.50
C GLN A 26 -0.45 11.54 -8.91
N LEU A 27 -1.46 11.05 -8.19
CA LEU A 27 -1.42 9.70 -7.62
C LEU A 27 -1.43 8.66 -8.75
N ALA A 28 -0.35 7.89 -8.86
CA ALA A 28 -0.17 6.91 -9.93
C ALA A 28 -0.14 5.46 -9.41
N LYS A 29 0.24 5.24 -8.14
CA LYS A 29 0.24 3.91 -7.53
C LYS A 29 -0.10 3.98 -6.04
N ARG A 30 -0.90 3.03 -5.57
CA ARG A 30 -1.28 2.88 -4.16
C ARG A 30 -1.02 1.44 -3.69
N PHE A 31 -0.41 1.32 -2.52
CA PHE A 31 -0.29 0.06 -1.80
C PHE A 31 -1.05 0.21 -0.49
N GLU A 32 -1.91 -0.76 -0.18
CA GLU A 32 -2.76 -0.70 1.00
C GLU A 32 -2.81 -2.06 1.67
N VAL A 33 -2.52 -2.10 2.97
CA VAL A 33 -2.73 -3.31 3.76
C VAL A 33 -4.22 -3.54 3.91
N VAL A 34 -4.71 -4.63 3.31
CA VAL A 34 -6.12 -5.03 3.38
C VAL A 34 -6.36 -6.12 4.43
N SER A 35 -5.30 -6.83 4.84
CA SER A 35 -5.37 -7.80 5.92
C SER A 35 -4.03 -7.93 6.65
N ALA A 36 -4.11 -8.00 7.98
CA ALA A 36 -3.01 -8.34 8.86
C ALA A 36 -3.41 -9.53 9.74
N GLN A 37 -2.42 -10.28 10.22
CA GLN A 37 -2.61 -11.42 11.11
C GLN A 37 -1.70 -11.30 12.33
N LYS A 38 -2.16 -11.76 13.49
CA LYS A 38 -1.35 -11.79 14.71
C LYS A 38 -0.74 -13.17 14.90
N ILE A 39 0.58 -13.25 14.98
CA ILE A 39 1.36 -14.48 15.19
C ILE A 39 2.33 -14.19 16.35
N ASP A 40 2.36 -15.05 17.36
CA ASP A 40 3.25 -14.91 18.53
C ASP A 40 3.21 -13.49 19.13
N ASN A 41 1.99 -12.97 19.28
CA ASN A 41 1.66 -11.64 19.77
C ASN A 41 2.16 -10.45 18.91
N ARG A 42 2.61 -10.68 17.67
CA ARG A 42 3.07 -9.64 16.72
C ARG A 42 2.15 -9.57 15.51
N TRP A 43 1.92 -8.35 15.00
CA TRP A 43 1.16 -8.13 13.77
C TRP A 43 2.05 -8.34 12.55
N PHE A 44 1.57 -9.14 11.61
CA PHE A 44 2.21 -9.42 10.33
C PHE A 44 1.26 -9.03 9.21
N LEU A 45 1.83 -8.52 8.12
CA LEU A 45 1.13 -8.35 6.86
C LEU A 45 0.62 -9.72 6.39
N LYS A 46 -0.67 -9.83 6.09
CA LYS A 46 -1.24 -11.03 5.46
C LYS A 46 -1.49 -10.78 3.98
N GLN A 47 -2.07 -9.63 3.65
CA GLN A 47 -2.35 -9.25 2.27
C GLN A 47 -2.25 -7.74 2.09
N MET A 48 -1.56 -7.35 1.03
CA MET A 48 -1.47 -5.97 0.55
C MET A 48 -2.07 -5.89 -0.85
N ARG A 49 -2.98 -4.95 -1.04
CA ARG A 49 -3.49 -4.59 -2.35
C ARG A 49 -2.57 -3.56 -2.98
N ILE A 50 -2.20 -3.78 -4.24
CA ILE A 50 -1.38 -2.88 -5.04
C ILE A 50 -2.23 -2.45 -6.24
N GLU A 51 -2.38 -1.15 -6.43
CA GLU A 51 -3.20 -0.58 -7.48
C GLU A 51 -2.38 0.43 -8.28
N GLU A 52 -2.45 0.33 -9.59
CA GLU A 52 -2.07 1.43 -10.49
C GLU A 52 -3.31 2.21 -10.84
N LEU A 53 -3.22 3.53 -10.78
CA LEU A 53 -4.31 4.44 -11.04
C LEU A 53 -4.00 5.24 -12.30
N HIS A 54 -5.04 5.58 -13.06
CA HIS A 54 -4.91 6.58 -14.12
C HIS A 54 -4.59 7.93 -13.47
N PRO A 55 -3.42 8.53 -13.74
CA PRO A 55 -3.00 9.77 -13.10
C PRO A 55 -4.03 10.89 -13.28
N GLY A 56 -4.24 11.67 -12.21
CA GLY A 56 -5.23 12.75 -12.17
C GLY A 56 -6.67 12.26 -11.95
N THR A 57 -6.87 10.95 -11.80
CA THR A 57 -8.18 10.35 -11.47
C THR A 57 -8.04 9.35 -10.32
N ASN A 58 -9.16 8.86 -9.82
CA ASN A 58 -9.19 7.73 -8.88
C ASN A 58 -9.52 6.38 -9.58
N LYS A 59 -9.41 6.32 -10.92
CA LYS A 59 -9.75 5.10 -11.67
C LYS A 59 -8.60 4.11 -11.63
N VAL A 60 -8.86 2.94 -11.05
CA VAL A 60 -7.91 1.82 -11.01
C VAL A 60 -7.71 1.27 -12.43
N GLN A 61 -6.46 1.23 -12.88
CA GLN A 61 -6.04 0.64 -14.15
C GLN A 61 -5.72 -0.84 -13.98
N SER A 62 -4.96 -1.18 -12.93
CA SER A 62 -4.56 -2.55 -12.63
C SER A 62 -4.60 -2.78 -11.13
N ARG A 63 -4.85 -4.03 -10.73
CA ARG A 63 -4.87 -4.44 -9.33
C ARG A 63 -4.16 -5.78 -9.19
N THR A 64 -3.27 -5.85 -8.21
CA THR A 64 -2.56 -7.08 -7.82
C THR A 64 -2.54 -7.16 -6.31
N TYR A 65 -2.32 -8.37 -5.79
CA TYR A 65 -2.20 -8.61 -4.37
C TYR A 65 -0.84 -9.23 -4.06
N LEU A 66 -0.19 -8.69 -3.04
CA LEU A 66 0.90 -9.39 -2.36
C LEU A 66 0.27 -10.14 -1.19
N GLU A 67 0.38 -11.46 -1.20
CA GLU A 67 -0.10 -12.34 -0.16
C GLU A 67 1.07 -13.02 0.52
N ILE A 68 1.08 -13.00 1.85
CA ILE A 68 2.01 -13.82 2.63
C ILE A 68 1.29 -15.12 2.96
N LYS A 69 1.68 -16.18 2.24
CA LYS A 69 1.22 -17.55 2.50
C LYS A 69 2.10 -18.12 3.60
N LYS A 70 1.49 -18.35 4.76
CA LYS A 70 2.09 -19.12 5.86
C LYS A 70 1.43 -20.48 5.90
#